data_AF-A0A7S3C351-F1
#
_entry.id   AF-A0A7S3C351-F1
#
_cell.length_a   1.000
_cell.length_b   1.000
_cell.length_c   1.000
_cell.angle_alpha   90.00
_cell.angle_beta   90.00
_cell.angle_gamma   90.00
#
_symmetry.space_group_name_H-M   'P 1'
#
loop_
_entity.id
_entity.type
_entity.pdbx_description
1 polymer ?
#
loop_
_entity_poly.entity_id
_entity_poly.type
_entity_poly.pdbx_seq_one_letter_code
_entity_poly.pdbx_strand_id
1 'polypeptide(L)'
;SCVCESGWSGADCSERACPLNGCGHGVCERGTMACKCDPGWAGPTCNERPCPGLPVCSDKGVCIRGSCFCKSGATGADCSQPACVNDCSAHGACLDGRCLCFDGFEGDDCSVSSRSRDERCNHRCEGICLSQCRDAFERISGRTGRACHSKCAHSCFSACVKAGFEAVGDSPGSSARGSAAGVEQQPTYGAAEAAMVAAGSAAARAAARAAAERGTSSAAPAGDQAAMPVEDHPTDRKGGRPAILLPRNLALAQLEQNAVDEVAALLGGKS
;
A
#
# COMPACT_ATOMS: atom_id res chain seq x y z
N SER A 1 -15.12 -13.28 -55.77
CA SER A 1 -14.62 -13.03 -54.40
C SER A 1 -13.26 -13.68 -54.31
N CYS A 2 -12.19 -12.90 -54.23
CA CYS A 2 -10.82 -13.41 -54.08
C CYS A 2 -10.43 -13.39 -52.59
N VAL A 3 -9.72 -14.41 -52.12
CA VAL A 3 -9.09 -14.42 -50.80
C VAL A 3 -7.65 -13.98 -51.02
N CYS A 4 -7.29 -12.82 -50.46
CA CYS A 4 -5.96 -12.24 -50.64
C CYS A 4 -4.95 -12.85 -49.65
N GLU A 5 -3.68 -12.91 -50.04
CA GLU A 5 -2.58 -13.25 -49.14
C GLU A 5 -2.40 -12.17 -48.06
N SER A 6 -1.81 -12.56 -46.93
CA SER A 6 -1.52 -11.68 -45.80
C SER A 6 -0.77 -10.43 -46.25
N GLY A 7 -1.38 -9.25 -46.03
CA GLY A 7 -0.81 -7.96 -46.46
C GLY A 7 -1.31 -7.45 -47.82
N TRP A 8 -2.32 -8.09 -48.40
CA TRP A 8 -2.98 -7.65 -49.64
C TRP A 8 -4.51 -7.57 -49.46
N SER A 9 -5.14 -6.65 -50.19
CA SER A 9 -6.57 -6.34 -50.17
C SER A 9 -7.04 -5.80 -51.53
N GLY A 10 -8.34 -5.50 -51.64
CA GLY A 10 -8.96 -5.04 -52.88
C GLY A 10 -9.69 -6.16 -53.63
N ALA A 11 -10.43 -5.80 -54.67
CA ALA A 11 -11.23 -6.76 -55.46
C ALA A 11 -10.36 -7.77 -56.23
N ASP A 12 -9.12 -7.40 -56.50
CA ASP A 12 -8.11 -8.13 -57.27
C ASP A 12 -6.84 -8.43 -56.46
N CYS A 13 -6.82 -8.14 -55.16
CA CYS A 13 -5.66 -8.30 -54.27
C CYS A 13 -4.42 -7.47 -54.68
N SER A 14 -4.58 -6.39 -55.45
CA SER A 14 -3.48 -5.52 -55.88
C SER A 14 -3.16 -4.39 -54.88
N GLU A 15 -4.01 -4.19 -53.87
CA GLU A 15 -3.83 -3.12 -52.88
C GLU A 15 -3.08 -3.66 -51.66
N ARG A 16 -1.94 -3.06 -51.32
CA ARG A 16 -1.24 -3.43 -50.09
C ARG A 16 -2.09 -3.10 -48.87
N ALA A 17 -2.22 -4.07 -47.99
CA ALA A 17 -2.96 -4.00 -46.75
C ALA A 17 -2.02 -4.08 -45.56
N CYS A 18 -2.38 -3.39 -44.49
CA CYS A 18 -1.78 -3.59 -43.19
C CYS A 18 -1.99 -5.04 -42.73
N PRO A 19 -1.24 -5.54 -41.74
CA PRO A 19 -1.43 -6.88 -41.20
C PRO A 19 -2.92 -7.16 -40.95
N LEU A 20 -3.39 -8.37 -41.27
CA LEU A 20 -4.81 -8.77 -41.28
C LEU A 20 -5.59 -8.43 -39.99
N ASN A 21 -4.89 -8.30 -38.85
CA ASN A 21 -5.47 -7.97 -37.55
C ASN A 21 -5.37 -6.47 -37.17
N GLY A 22 -4.94 -5.61 -38.10
CA GLY A 22 -4.70 -4.18 -37.86
C GLY A 22 -3.50 -3.90 -36.96
N CYS A 23 -3.29 -2.62 -36.68
CA CYS A 23 -2.26 -2.11 -35.77
C CYS A 23 -2.92 -1.72 -34.44
N GLY A 24 -3.39 -2.70 -33.65
CA GLY A 24 -4.32 -2.50 -32.53
C GLY A 24 -4.09 -1.22 -31.71
N HIS A 25 -2.86 -1.01 -31.21
CA HIS A 25 -2.42 0.21 -30.54
C HIS A 25 -1.36 0.96 -31.33
N GLY A 26 -1.69 1.34 -32.57
CA GLY A 26 -0.78 2.07 -33.43
C GLY A 26 -1.41 2.48 -34.75
N VAL A 27 -0.59 3.09 -35.60
CA VAL A 27 -1.00 3.55 -36.92
C VAL A 27 -0.25 2.75 -37.98
N CYS A 28 -0.97 2.30 -39.01
CA CYS A 28 -0.35 1.64 -40.13
C CYS A 28 0.33 2.67 -41.05
N GLU A 29 1.64 2.49 -41.26
CA GLU A 29 2.40 3.31 -42.20
C GLU A 29 2.29 2.75 -43.62
N ARG A 30 1.59 3.47 -44.51
CA ARG A 30 1.38 3.02 -45.89
C ARG A 30 2.65 2.92 -46.74
N GLY A 31 3.76 3.52 -46.32
CA GLY A 31 5.04 3.43 -47.05
C GLY A 31 5.76 2.10 -46.81
N THR A 32 5.73 1.60 -45.58
CA THR A 32 6.44 0.40 -45.14
C THR A 32 5.52 -0.81 -44.95
N MET A 33 4.21 -0.58 -44.92
CA MET A 33 3.17 -1.56 -44.56
C MET A 33 3.42 -2.19 -43.17
N ALA A 34 4.05 -1.43 -42.28
CA ALA A 34 4.33 -1.79 -40.90
C ALA A 34 3.47 -0.96 -39.94
N CYS A 35 3.23 -1.52 -38.76
CA CYS A 35 2.55 -0.81 -37.69
C CYS A 35 3.55 0.05 -36.90
N LYS A 36 3.29 1.35 -36.85
CA LYS A 36 3.93 2.27 -35.91
C LYS A 36 3.17 2.22 -34.59
N CYS A 37 3.75 1.62 -33.56
CA CYS A 37 3.09 1.44 -32.28
C CYS A 37 3.06 2.72 -31.43
N ASP A 38 1.99 2.86 -30.65
CA ASP A 38 1.88 3.87 -29.61
C ASP A 38 2.89 3.58 -28.47
N PRO A 39 3.28 4.59 -27.68
CA PRO A 39 4.20 4.40 -26.56
C PRO A 39 3.75 3.27 -25.62
N GLY A 40 4.66 2.34 -25.32
CA GLY A 40 4.38 1.19 -24.45
C GLY A 40 3.77 -0.02 -25.16
N TRP A 41 3.61 0.03 -26.48
CA TRP A 41 3.17 -1.10 -27.31
C TRP A 41 4.28 -1.52 -28.28
N ALA A 42 4.34 -2.81 -28.56
CA ALA A 42 5.30 -3.41 -29.46
C ALA A 42 4.68 -4.56 -30.26
N GLY A 43 5.52 -5.21 -31.06
CA GLY A 43 5.14 -6.31 -31.92
C GLY A 43 4.64 -5.85 -33.29
N PRO A 44 4.53 -6.78 -34.25
CA PRO A 44 4.18 -6.48 -35.65
C PRO A 44 2.76 -5.95 -35.84
N THR A 45 1.89 -6.12 -34.82
CA THR A 45 0.51 -5.63 -34.83
C THR A 45 0.22 -4.65 -33.69
N CYS A 46 1.24 -4.21 -32.94
CA CYS A 46 1.10 -3.32 -31.78
C CYS A 46 0.14 -3.85 -30.70
N ASN A 47 0.06 -5.18 -30.56
CA ASN A 47 -0.79 -5.84 -29.57
C ASN A 47 0.03 -6.42 -28.40
N GLU A 48 1.35 -6.27 -28.43
CA GLU A 48 2.23 -6.72 -27.35
C GLU A 48 2.49 -5.56 -26.39
N ARG A 49 2.27 -5.79 -25.09
CA ARG A 49 2.74 -4.88 -24.03
C ARG A 49 4.09 -5.38 -23.52
N PRO A 50 5.22 -4.83 -23.99
CA PRO A 50 6.51 -5.11 -23.38
C PRO A 50 6.49 -4.63 -21.93
N CYS A 51 7.23 -5.32 -21.06
CA CYS A 51 7.43 -4.83 -19.72
C CYS A 51 8.35 -3.60 -19.72
N PRO A 52 8.14 -2.66 -18.79
CA PRO A 52 8.99 -1.49 -18.66
C PRO A 52 10.39 -1.85 -18.14
N GLY A 53 11.32 -0.90 -18.24
CA GLY A 53 12.71 -1.05 -17.82
C GLY A 53 13.61 -1.58 -18.94
N LEU A 54 14.84 -1.05 -19.00
CA LEU A 54 15.91 -1.53 -19.86
C LEU A 54 17.18 -1.70 -19.01
N PRO A 55 17.65 -2.95 -18.77
CA PRO A 55 17.09 -4.23 -19.21
C PRO A 55 15.69 -4.49 -18.62
N VAL A 56 14.93 -5.43 -19.20
CA VAL A 56 13.51 -5.67 -18.86
C VAL A 56 13.35 -5.83 -17.35
N CYS A 57 12.46 -5.05 -16.73
CA CYS A 57 12.27 -5.00 -15.27
C CYS A 57 13.56 -4.74 -14.48
N SER A 58 14.47 -3.96 -15.06
CA SER A 58 15.81 -3.63 -14.52
C SER A 58 16.63 -4.85 -14.08
N ASP A 59 16.37 -6.03 -14.65
CA ASP A 59 16.88 -7.35 -14.21
C ASP A 59 16.55 -7.72 -12.74
N LYS A 60 15.73 -6.90 -12.07
CA LYS A 60 15.30 -7.03 -10.68
C LYS A 60 13.87 -7.55 -10.55
N GLY A 61 13.25 -7.98 -11.64
CA GLY A 61 11.89 -8.52 -11.62
C GLY A 61 11.63 -9.55 -12.71
N VAL A 62 10.41 -10.09 -12.70
CA VAL A 62 9.90 -10.98 -13.73
C VAL A 62 8.81 -10.25 -14.52
N CYS A 63 8.93 -10.26 -15.84
CA CYS A 63 7.93 -9.68 -16.73
C CYS A 63 6.75 -10.64 -16.91
N ILE A 64 5.54 -10.19 -16.58
CA ILE A 64 4.30 -10.95 -16.80
C ILE A 64 3.26 -10.02 -17.43
N ARG A 65 2.86 -10.30 -18.67
CA ARG A 65 1.82 -9.56 -19.42
C ARG A 65 2.02 -8.04 -19.44
N GLY A 66 3.26 -7.57 -19.58
CA GLY A 66 3.59 -6.14 -19.64
C GLY A 66 3.65 -5.44 -18.28
N SER A 67 3.70 -6.18 -17.17
CA SER A 67 3.94 -5.66 -15.82
C SER A 67 5.11 -6.37 -15.17
N CYS A 68 5.93 -5.64 -14.42
CA CYS A 68 7.07 -6.20 -13.70
C CYS A 68 6.68 -6.62 -12.28
N PHE A 69 7.02 -7.85 -11.92
CA PHE A 69 6.91 -8.37 -10.57
C PHE A 69 8.30 -8.37 -9.94
N CYS A 70 8.54 -7.43 -9.03
CA CYS A 70 9.87 -7.18 -8.48
C CYS A 70 10.29 -8.26 -7.48
N LYS A 71 11.59 -8.58 -7.49
CA LYS A 71 12.25 -9.38 -6.46
C LYS A 71 12.34 -8.55 -5.17
N SER A 72 12.52 -9.23 -4.04
CA SER A 72 12.73 -8.58 -2.74
C SER A 72 13.84 -7.53 -2.80
N GLY A 73 13.59 -6.35 -2.24
CA GLY A 73 14.53 -5.21 -2.28
C GLY A 73 14.40 -4.31 -3.51
N ALA A 74 13.44 -4.56 -4.40
CA ALA A 74 13.12 -3.69 -5.54
C ALA A 74 11.63 -3.37 -5.60
N THR A 75 11.31 -2.16 -6.06
CA THR A 75 9.95 -1.64 -6.21
C THR A 75 9.85 -0.70 -7.42
N GLY A 76 8.68 -0.15 -7.67
CA GLY A 76 8.39 0.67 -8.84
C GLY A 76 7.93 -0.15 -10.05
N ALA A 77 7.45 0.55 -11.08
CA ALA A 77 6.83 -0.08 -12.25
C ALA A 77 7.79 -0.97 -13.07
N ASP A 78 9.08 -0.67 -13.02
CA ASP A 78 10.17 -1.38 -13.70
C ASP A 78 11.17 -2.03 -12.73
N CYS A 79 10.89 -2.05 -11.42
CA CYS A 79 11.78 -2.58 -10.39
C CYS A 79 13.15 -1.85 -10.27
N SER A 80 13.27 -0.64 -10.82
CA SER A 80 14.50 0.16 -10.70
C SER A 80 14.70 0.73 -9.30
N GLN A 81 13.60 1.01 -8.60
CA GLN A 81 13.63 1.67 -7.30
C GLN A 81 14.00 0.67 -6.20
N PRO A 82 14.86 1.03 -5.26
CA PRO A 82 15.14 0.19 -4.11
C PRO A 82 13.92 0.12 -3.19
N ALA A 83 13.52 -1.09 -2.79
CA ALA A 83 12.50 -1.28 -1.77
C ALA A 83 13.14 -1.28 -0.39
N CYS A 84 12.47 -0.65 0.58
CA CYS A 84 12.87 -0.76 1.97
C CYS A 84 12.50 -2.12 2.56
N VAL A 85 13.33 -2.59 3.49
CA VAL A 85 13.07 -3.82 4.24
C VAL A 85 11.75 -3.67 4.99
N ASN A 86 10.85 -4.64 4.81
CA ASN A 86 9.52 -4.68 5.43
C ASN A 86 8.70 -3.38 5.31
N ASP A 87 8.94 -2.57 4.27
CA ASP A 87 8.30 -1.26 4.09
C ASP A 87 8.42 -0.37 5.34
N CYS A 88 9.59 -0.42 5.99
CA CYS A 88 9.88 0.28 7.24
C CYS A 88 8.86 -0.01 8.36
N SER A 89 8.23 -1.20 8.34
CA SER A 89 7.21 -1.64 9.29
C SER A 89 6.06 -0.65 9.50
N ALA A 90 5.78 0.21 8.50
CA ALA A 90 4.89 1.38 8.64
C ALA A 90 5.24 2.35 9.79
N HIS A 91 6.49 2.30 10.26
CA HIS A 91 7.05 3.11 11.34
C HIS A 91 8.21 4.00 10.88
N GLY A 92 8.32 4.21 9.57
CA GLY A 92 9.30 5.11 9.00
C GLY A 92 8.98 5.48 7.56
N ALA A 93 9.76 6.41 7.02
CA ALA A 93 9.74 6.76 5.61
C ALA A 93 10.84 5.97 4.87
N CYS A 94 10.50 5.40 3.72
CA CYS A 94 11.47 4.76 2.84
C CYS A 94 12.17 5.81 1.96
N LEU A 95 13.49 5.94 2.09
CA LEU A 95 14.31 6.82 1.27
C LEU A 95 15.50 6.03 0.70
N ASP A 96 15.53 5.88 -0.63
CA ASP A 96 16.59 5.16 -1.37
C ASP A 96 16.92 3.77 -0.79
N GLY A 97 15.89 3.02 -0.39
CA GLY A 97 16.05 1.66 0.16
C GLY A 97 16.45 1.61 1.64
N ARG A 98 16.51 2.76 2.31
CA ARG A 98 16.80 2.88 3.74
C ARG A 98 15.59 3.44 4.47
N CYS A 99 15.34 2.90 5.67
CA CYS A 99 14.27 3.39 6.52
C CYS A 99 14.73 4.55 7.39
N LEU A 100 13.98 5.65 7.32
CA LEU A 100 14.05 6.75 8.26
C LEU A 100 12.92 6.58 9.29
N CYS A 101 13.26 6.05 10.45
CA CYS A 101 12.26 5.72 11.47
C CYS A 101 11.64 6.96 12.10
N PHE A 102 10.34 6.87 12.38
CA PHE A 102 9.62 7.84 13.18
C PHE A 102 10.05 7.75 14.64
N ASP A 103 9.73 8.80 15.40
CA ASP A 103 10.12 8.89 16.80
C ASP A 103 9.62 7.71 17.65
N GLY A 104 10.55 7.12 18.41
CA GLY A 104 10.31 5.93 19.22
C GLY A 104 10.42 4.59 18.49
N PHE A 105 10.94 4.58 17.25
CA PHE A 105 11.28 3.39 16.48
C PHE A 105 12.73 3.42 15.98
N GLU A 106 13.34 2.25 15.85
CA GLU A 106 14.72 2.04 15.42
C GLU A 106 14.88 0.68 14.73
N GLY A 107 16.10 0.39 14.25
CA GLY A 107 16.40 -0.79 13.44
C GLY A 107 16.31 -0.53 11.94
N ASP A 108 16.76 -1.50 11.14
CA ASP A 108 16.86 -1.37 9.68
C ASP A 108 15.51 -1.20 8.98
N ASP A 109 14.44 -1.67 9.62
CA ASP A 109 13.06 -1.64 9.14
C ASP A 109 12.10 -0.97 10.13
N CYS A 110 12.62 -0.23 11.13
CA CYS A 110 11.81 0.47 12.15
C CYS A 110 10.88 -0.42 12.98
N SER A 111 11.13 -1.73 13.04
CA SER A 111 10.32 -2.67 13.84
C SER A 111 10.62 -2.61 15.34
N VAL A 112 11.79 -2.07 15.73
CA VAL A 112 12.20 -2.04 17.14
C VAL A 112 11.71 -0.75 17.78
N SER A 113 10.99 -0.84 18.91
CA SER A 113 10.63 0.36 19.67
C SER A 113 11.81 0.85 20.50
N SER A 114 12.32 2.04 20.17
CA SER A 114 13.39 2.72 20.92
C SER A 114 12.89 3.41 22.20
N ARG A 115 11.56 3.49 22.38
CA ARG A 115 10.96 3.99 23.63
C ARG A 115 11.49 3.22 24.82
N SER A 116 11.74 3.91 25.92
CA SER A 116 12.20 3.23 27.14
C SER A 116 11.16 2.21 27.61
N ARG A 117 11.59 1.21 28.38
CA ARG A 117 10.66 0.25 29.00
C ARG A 117 9.59 0.99 29.81
N ASP A 118 9.96 2.08 30.47
CA ASP A 118 9.07 2.88 31.28
C ASP A 118 8.02 3.60 30.41
N GLU A 119 8.42 4.19 29.29
CA GLU A 119 7.50 4.84 28.34
C GLU A 119 6.51 3.85 27.72
N ARG A 120 6.98 2.66 27.32
CA ARG A 120 6.10 1.60 26.79
C ARG A 120 5.08 1.15 27.83
N CYS A 121 5.52 0.95 29.07
CA CYS A 121 4.63 0.60 30.17
C CYS A 121 3.63 1.72 30.47
N ASN A 122 4.08 2.98 30.45
CA ASN A 122 3.21 4.13 30.70
C ASN A 122 2.10 4.24 29.64
N HIS A 123 2.45 4.20 28.35
CA HIS A 123 1.47 4.25 27.25
C HIS A 123 0.47 3.10 27.28
N ARG A 124 0.94 1.86 27.54
CA ARG A 124 0.06 0.69 27.63
C ARG A 124 -0.89 0.79 28.83
N CYS A 125 -0.38 1.20 29.98
CA CYS A 125 -1.19 1.30 31.20
C CYS A 125 -2.20 2.44 31.17
N GLU A 126 -1.90 3.55 30.47
CA GLU A 126 -2.84 4.65 30.27
C GLU A 126 -4.13 4.17 29.58
N GLY A 127 -4.01 3.47 28.45
CA GLY A 127 -5.18 2.94 27.73
C GLY A 127 -5.98 1.91 28.54
N ILE A 128 -5.28 1.00 29.23
CA ILE A 128 -5.92 -0.01 30.08
C ILE A 128 -6.70 0.66 31.22
N CYS A 129 -6.08 1.59 31.95
CA CYS A 129 -6.71 2.21 33.11
C CYS A 129 -7.82 3.19 32.75
N LEU A 130 -7.73 3.89 31.63
CA LEU A 130 -8.83 4.71 31.12
C LEU A 130 -10.05 3.86 30.78
N SER A 131 -9.86 2.70 30.15
CA SER A 131 -10.97 1.79 29.84
C SER A 131 -11.61 1.17 31.09
N GLN A 132 -10.81 0.74 32.07
CA GLN A 132 -11.31 0.14 33.32
C GLN A 132 -12.01 1.15 34.24
N CYS A 133 -11.53 2.40 34.29
CA CYS A 133 -12.11 3.44 35.13
C CYS A 133 -13.18 4.27 34.42
N ARG A 134 -13.56 3.94 33.18
CA ARG A 134 -14.55 4.67 32.37
C ARG A 134 -15.85 4.91 33.15
N ASP A 135 -16.38 3.87 33.79
CA ASP A 135 -17.63 3.95 34.55
C ASP A 135 -17.53 4.90 35.75
N ALA A 136 -16.37 5.00 36.39
CA ALA A 136 -16.14 5.94 37.47
C ALA A 136 -16.12 7.40 36.99
N PHE A 137 -15.66 7.64 35.76
CA PHE A 137 -15.71 8.96 35.11
C PHE A 137 -17.13 9.32 34.66
N GLU A 138 -17.83 8.39 34.01
CA GLU A 138 -19.12 8.64 33.36
C GLU A 138 -20.30 8.58 34.33
N ARG A 139 -20.30 7.67 35.31
CA ARG A 139 -21.46 7.41 36.18
C ARG A 139 -21.34 7.94 37.61
N ILE A 140 -20.12 8.23 38.08
CA ILE A 140 -19.90 8.65 39.48
C ILE A 140 -19.46 10.10 39.56
N SER A 141 -18.18 10.37 39.27
CA SER A 141 -17.65 11.74 39.24
C SER A 141 -16.24 11.76 38.66
N GLY A 142 -15.85 12.89 38.07
CA GLY A 142 -14.46 13.06 37.60
C GLY A 142 -13.40 12.95 38.71
N ARG A 143 -13.74 13.22 39.98
CA ARG A 143 -12.82 12.99 41.12
C ARG A 143 -12.63 11.49 41.38
N THR A 144 -13.72 10.72 41.38
CA THR A 144 -13.68 9.26 41.56
C THR A 144 -12.96 8.58 40.40
N GLY A 145 -13.24 9.01 39.16
CA GLY A 145 -12.53 8.55 37.97
C GLY A 145 -11.03 8.78 38.04
N ARG A 146 -10.57 9.99 38.41
CA ARG A 146 -9.14 10.29 38.59
C ARG A 146 -8.48 9.47 39.71
N ALA A 147 -9.18 9.28 40.83
CA ALA A 147 -8.68 8.44 41.93
C ALA A 147 -8.56 6.97 41.51
N CYS A 148 -9.52 6.46 40.73
CA CYS A 148 -9.45 5.13 40.12
C CYS A 148 -8.25 5.03 39.17
N HIS A 149 -8.13 5.98 38.24
CA HIS A 149 -7.08 5.98 37.22
C HIS A 149 -5.69 6.04 37.84
N SER A 150 -5.44 6.92 38.82
CA SER A 150 -4.14 7.04 39.49
C SER A 150 -3.74 5.74 40.21
N LYS A 151 -4.67 5.11 40.94
CA LYS A 151 -4.41 3.82 41.61
C LYS A 151 -4.12 2.70 40.61
N CYS A 152 -4.92 2.63 39.55
CA CYS A 152 -4.73 1.67 38.47
C CYS A 152 -3.37 1.88 37.78
N ALA A 153 -3.05 3.11 37.40
CA ALA A 153 -1.82 3.44 36.68
C ALA A 153 -0.56 3.09 37.48
N HIS A 154 -0.52 3.42 38.78
CA HIS A 154 0.60 3.04 39.65
C HIS A 154 0.78 1.53 39.77
N SER A 155 -0.32 0.79 39.98
CA SER A 155 -0.26 -0.67 40.10
C SER A 155 0.15 -1.31 38.77
N CYS A 156 -0.45 -0.88 37.65
CA CYS A 156 -0.15 -1.38 36.32
C CYS A 156 1.31 -1.12 35.92
N PHE A 157 1.80 0.11 36.12
CA PHE A 157 3.18 0.47 35.79
C PHE A 157 4.19 -0.37 36.57
N SER A 158 4.01 -0.47 37.89
CA SER A 158 4.90 -1.26 38.76
C SER A 158 4.94 -2.74 38.40
N ALA A 159 3.79 -3.31 37.99
CA ALA A 159 3.72 -4.69 37.51
C ALA A 159 4.40 -4.84 36.14
N CYS A 160 4.17 -3.90 35.22
CA CYS A 160 4.69 -3.92 33.86
C CYS A 160 6.23 -3.84 33.83
N VAL A 161 6.82 -2.90 34.57
CA VAL A 161 8.28 -2.74 34.61
C VAL A 161 8.96 -3.96 35.26
N LYS A 162 8.32 -4.55 36.28
CA LYS A 162 8.83 -5.69 37.04
C LYS A 162 8.75 -7.02 36.29
N ALA A 163 7.77 -7.19 35.42
CA ALA A 163 7.58 -8.44 34.66
C ALA A 163 8.73 -8.74 33.70
N GLY A 164 9.48 -7.73 33.25
CA GLY A 164 10.43 -7.90 32.16
C GLY A 164 9.70 -8.12 30.84
N PHE A 165 10.06 -7.35 29.82
CA PHE A 165 9.50 -7.56 28.49
C PHE A 165 10.15 -8.82 27.92
N GLU A 166 9.49 -9.97 27.99
CA GLU A 166 9.75 -11.00 26.99
C GLU A 166 9.29 -10.39 25.66
N ALA A 167 10.27 -10.08 24.81
CA ALA A 167 10.03 -9.64 23.46
C ALA A 167 9.35 -10.78 22.70
N VAL A 168 8.02 -10.81 22.70
CA VAL A 168 7.23 -11.67 21.83
C VAL A 168 6.06 -10.86 21.28
N GLY A 169 6.22 -10.50 20.01
CA GLY A 169 5.21 -10.25 18.98
C GLY A 169 3.89 -9.61 19.37
N ASP A 170 3.62 -8.46 18.76
CA ASP A 170 2.28 -7.99 18.44
C ASP A 170 1.44 -9.10 17.78
N SER A 171 0.58 -9.74 18.56
CA SER A 171 -0.68 -10.36 18.10
C SER A 171 -1.60 -10.66 19.28
N PRO A 172 -2.88 -10.25 19.26
CA PRO A 172 -3.85 -10.62 20.27
C PRO A 172 -4.42 -12.00 19.91
N GLY A 173 -4.04 -13.05 20.63
CA GLY A 173 -4.69 -14.34 20.46
C GLY A 173 -3.98 -15.50 21.11
N SER A 174 -4.11 -15.65 22.43
CA SER A 174 -4.27 -16.98 23.06
C SER A 174 -4.46 -16.85 24.56
N SER A 175 -5.54 -17.45 25.05
CA SER A 175 -5.82 -17.64 26.46
C SER A 175 -4.72 -18.45 27.14
N ALA A 176 -4.30 -17.97 28.30
CA ALA A 176 -3.45 -18.67 29.23
C ALA A 176 -4.08 -20.00 29.70
N ARG A 177 -3.31 -21.10 29.63
CA ARG A 177 -3.35 -22.18 30.62
C ARG A 177 -1.95 -22.74 30.87
N GLY A 178 -1.49 -22.56 32.11
CA GLY A 178 -0.91 -23.63 32.93
C GLY A 178 0.49 -24.14 32.60
N SER A 179 1.44 -23.78 33.48
CA SER A 179 2.79 -24.32 33.63
C SER A 179 2.85 -25.83 33.89
N ALA A 180 3.93 -26.49 33.43
CA ALA A 180 4.78 -27.37 34.25
C ALA A 180 6.10 -27.74 33.53
N ALA A 181 7.17 -27.80 34.34
CA ALA A 181 8.56 -28.25 34.11
C ALA A 181 8.72 -29.50 33.21
N GLY A 182 9.87 -29.82 32.59
CA GLY A 182 11.27 -29.38 32.63
C GLY A 182 12.14 -30.49 31.97
N VAL A 183 13.45 -30.23 31.76
CA VAL A 183 14.54 -31.19 31.41
C VAL A 183 14.54 -31.66 29.92
N GLU A 184 15.59 -31.78 29.10
CA GLU A 184 17.08 -31.75 29.17
C GLU A 184 17.68 -31.34 27.78
N GLN A 185 19.01 -31.41 27.66
CA GLN A 185 19.92 -30.76 26.70
C GLN A 185 19.99 -31.27 25.23
N GLN A 186 20.59 -30.40 24.40
CA GLN A 186 21.04 -30.44 22.98
C GLN A 186 21.97 -31.64 22.58
N PRO A 187 22.66 -31.63 21.41
CA PRO A 187 22.24 -31.57 19.99
C PRO A 187 22.88 -32.73 19.18
N THR A 188 22.46 -33.00 17.93
CA THR A 188 23.32 -33.71 16.96
C THR A 188 23.19 -33.14 15.54
N TYR A 189 24.36 -32.87 14.95
CA TYR A 189 24.56 -32.49 13.55
C TYR A 189 24.59 -33.74 12.65
N GLY A 190 24.19 -33.57 11.39
CA GLY A 190 24.40 -34.53 10.28
C GLY A 190 23.22 -34.49 9.31
N ALA A 191 23.27 -33.67 8.24
CA ALA A 191 23.89 -33.93 6.94
C ALA A 191 23.12 -34.92 6.05
N ALA A 192 22.84 -34.46 4.81
CA ALA A 192 22.40 -35.20 3.61
C ALA A 192 20.98 -35.79 3.64
N GLU A 193 20.19 -35.88 2.57
CA GLU A 193 20.19 -35.40 1.18
C GLU A 193 18.78 -35.65 0.61
N ALA A 194 18.43 -34.93 -0.47
CA ALA A 194 17.62 -35.34 -1.63
C ALA A 194 16.25 -36.08 -1.51
N ALA A 195 15.25 -35.43 -2.14
CA ALA A 195 14.37 -35.98 -3.20
C ALA A 195 13.08 -36.77 -2.86
N MET A 196 11.97 -36.19 -3.33
CA MET A 196 10.91 -36.76 -4.19
C MET A 196 9.70 -37.54 -3.59
N VAL A 197 8.52 -36.93 -3.84
CA VAL A 197 7.28 -37.50 -4.44
C VAL A 197 6.27 -38.29 -3.58
N ALA A 198 5.03 -37.74 -3.62
CA ALA A 198 3.69 -38.35 -3.57
C ALA A 198 3.08 -38.81 -2.23
N ALA A 199 2.06 -38.06 -1.79
CA ALA A 199 0.69 -38.45 -1.39
C ALA A 199 0.13 -37.34 -0.46
N GLY A 200 -1.13 -36.90 -0.48
CA GLY A 200 -2.32 -37.45 -1.10
C GLY A 200 -3.41 -36.38 -1.19
N SER A 201 -4.21 -36.58 -2.22
CA SER A 201 -5.48 -35.99 -2.62
C SER A 201 -6.49 -35.62 -1.52
N ALA A 202 -7.30 -34.60 -1.85
CA ALA A 202 -8.78 -34.63 -1.85
C ALA A 202 -9.43 -33.45 -1.12
N ALA A 203 -9.54 -32.30 -1.79
CA ALA A 203 -10.71 -31.41 -1.68
C ALA A 203 -10.70 -30.38 -2.82
N ALA A 204 -11.89 -30.10 -3.36
CA ALA A 204 -12.22 -28.96 -4.24
C ALA A 204 -11.92 -29.04 -5.76
N ARG A 205 -12.35 -30.13 -6.42
CA ARG A 205 -12.80 -30.05 -7.83
C ARG A 205 -14.12 -30.79 -8.02
N ALA A 206 -15.24 -30.11 -7.74
CA ALA A 206 -16.59 -30.50 -8.17
C ALA A 206 -17.56 -29.31 -8.06
N ALA A 207 -17.80 -28.63 -9.19
CA ALA A 207 -18.99 -27.82 -9.55
C ALA A 207 -18.59 -26.95 -10.77
N ALA A 208 -18.46 -27.55 -11.95
CA ALA A 208 -19.54 -27.72 -12.93
C ALA A 208 -19.71 -26.50 -13.84
N ARG A 209 -19.08 -26.62 -15.02
CA ARG A 209 -19.50 -25.99 -16.27
C ARG A 209 -20.85 -26.56 -16.67
N ALA A 210 -21.86 -25.71 -16.89
CA ALA A 210 -22.99 -25.99 -17.79
C ALA A 210 -23.85 -24.72 -17.96
N ALA A 211 -23.59 -23.94 -18.99
CA ALA A 211 -24.60 -23.15 -19.71
C ALA A 211 -23.90 -22.42 -20.87
N ALA A 212 -23.66 -23.14 -21.96
CA ALA A 212 -23.49 -22.53 -23.25
C ALA A 212 -24.87 -22.55 -23.96
N GLU A 213 -25.15 -21.45 -24.64
CA GLU A 213 -26.07 -21.32 -25.78
C GLU A 213 -27.56 -21.08 -25.50
N ARG A 214 -27.95 -19.81 -25.60
CA ARG A 214 -29.01 -19.36 -26.51
C ARG A 214 -28.84 -17.86 -26.80
N GLY A 215 -28.36 -17.55 -28.00
CA GLY A 215 -28.43 -16.20 -28.56
C GLY A 215 -29.82 -15.92 -29.14
N THR A 216 -30.19 -14.65 -29.24
CA THR A 216 -30.65 -13.97 -30.48
C THR A 216 -31.13 -12.54 -30.19
N SER A 217 -30.45 -11.57 -30.83
CA SER A 217 -30.94 -10.34 -31.48
C SER A 217 -32.08 -9.51 -30.89
N SER A 218 -31.83 -8.20 -30.68
CA SER A 218 -32.51 -7.10 -31.41
C SER A 218 -31.96 -5.70 -31.04
N ALA A 219 -31.60 -4.96 -32.09
CA ALA A 219 -31.68 -3.51 -32.35
C ALA A 219 -31.55 -2.45 -31.21
N ALA A 220 -30.72 -1.45 -31.51
CA ALA A 220 -30.66 -0.11 -30.88
C ALA A 220 -31.95 0.72 -31.16
N PRO A 221 -32.18 1.90 -30.54
CA PRO A 221 -31.35 3.09 -30.76
C PRO A 221 -31.12 4.01 -29.53
N ALA A 222 -30.35 5.07 -29.81
CA ALA A 222 -29.91 6.16 -28.93
C ALA A 222 -31.02 6.92 -28.18
N GLY A 223 -30.65 7.52 -27.05
CA GLY A 223 -31.48 8.46 -26.31
C GLY A 223 -30.76 9.09 -25.11
N ASP A 224 -30.56 10.39 -25.21
CA ASP A 224 -30.08 11.40 -24.26
C ASP A 224 -30.52 11.32 -22.79
N GLN A 225 -29.68 11.93 -21.95
CA GLN A 225 -29.98 12.73 -20.74
C GLN A 225 -30.66 12.05 -19.53
N ALA A 226 -29.97 12.08 -18.38
CA ALA A 226 -30.21 13.11 -17.35
C ALA A 226 -29.44 12.78 -16.06
N ALA A 227 -28.86 13.83 -15.47
CA ALA A 227 -28.27 13.85 -14.15
C ALA A 227 -29.28 13.44 -13.07
N MET A 228 -28.83 12.67 -12.08
CA MET A 228 -29.62 12.38 -10.88
C MET A 228 -29.35 13.45 -9.81
N PRO A 229 -30.38 13.94 -9.11
CA PRO A 229 -30.25 14.96 -8.09
C PRO A 229 -29.70 14.38 -6.78
N VAL A 230 -28.84 15.13 -6.11
CA VAL A 230 -28.43 14.87 -4.72
C VAL A 230 -29.42 15.60 -3.84
N GLU A 231 -30.19 14.84 -3.05
CA GLU A 231 -31.13 15.40 -2.09
C GLU A 231 -30.38 15.97 -0.88
N ASP A 232 -30.61 17.25 -0.62
CA ASP A 232 -30.14 18.02 0.52
C ASP A 232 -31.11 17.79 1.70
N HIS A 233 -30.61 17.31 2.84
CA HIS A 233 -31.36 17.27 4.10
C HIS A 233 -30.79 18.30 5.09
N PRO A 234 -31.62 19.23 5.59
CA PRO A 234 -31.17 20.35 6.40
C PRO A 234 -30.96 19.93 7.85
N THR A 235 -29.78 20.22 8.40
CA THR A 235 -29.56 20.19 9.85
C THR A 235 -29.51 21.62 10.38
N ASP A 236 -30.67 22.07 10.85
CA ASP A 236 -30.86 23.32 11.56
C ASP A 236 -30.42 23.12 13.03
N ARG A 237 -29.24 23.60 13.40
CA ARG A 237 -28.88 23.86 14.80
C ARG A 237 -28.18 25.21 14.93
N LYS A 238 -29.00 26.22 15.23
CA LYS A 238 -28.61 27.50 15.83
C LYS A 238 -27.75 27.26 17.09
N GLY A 239 -26.58 27.86 17.12
CA GLY A 239 -25.66 27.83 18.27
C GLY A 239 -24.33 28.54 18.01
N GLY A 240 -24.36 29.75 17.46
CA GLY A 240 -23.16 30.55 17.25
C GLY A 240 -22.55 31.02 18.57
N ARG A 241 -21.36 30.53 18.90
CA ARG A 241 -20.43 31.20 19.82
C ARG A 241 -19.52 32.10 18.96
N PRO A 242 -19.30 33.38 19.32
CA PRO A 242 -18.42 34.23 18.52
C PRO A 242 -16.98 33.70 18.59
N ALA A 243 -16.37 33.50 17.42
CA ALA A 243 -14.95 33.26 17.29
C ALA A 243 -14.20 34.51 17.75
N ILE A 244 -13.49 34.40 18.87
CA ILE A 244 -12.50 35.41 19.28
C ILE A 244 -11.34 35.29 18.30
N LEU A 245 -11.33 36.16 17.29
CA LEU A 245 -10.14 36.40 16.47
C LEU A 245 -9.06 36.98 17.37
N LEU A 246 -8.15 36.14 17.83
CA LEU A 246 -6.88 36.58 18.41
C LEU A 246 -6.11 37.34 17.32
N PRO A 247 -5.68 38.60 17.55
CA PRO A 247 -4.87 39.31 16.57
C PRO A 247 -3.57 38.53 16.35
N ARG A 248 -3.25 38.23 15.09
CA ARG A 248 -1.93 37.70 14.69
C ARG A 248 -0.88 38.63 15.29
N ASN A 249 0.03 38.06 16.06
CA ASN A 249 1.09 38.81 16.73
C ASN A 249 1.94 39.49 15.64
N LEU A 250 1.87 40.81 15.57
CA LEU A 250 2.54 41.62 14.54
C LEU A 250 4.05 41.36 14.52
N ALA A 251 4.62 40.99 15.68
CA ALA A 251 6.03 40.61 15.80
C ALA A 251 6.35 39.30 15.06
N LEU A 252 5.44 38.33 15.03
CA LEU A 252 5.64 37.07 14.32
C LEU A 252 5.57 37.26 12.80
N ALA A 253 4.62 38.09 12.35
CA ALA A 253 4.52 38.45 10.93
C ALA A 253 5.77 39.20 10.44
N GLN A 254 6.32 40.10 11.27
CA GLN A 254 7.56 40.81 10.94
C GLN A 254 8.78 39.87 10.87
N LEU A 255 8.84 38.86 11.74
CA LEU A 255 9.88 37.83 11.71
C LEU A 255 9.79 36.95 10.45
N GLU A 256 8.59 36.56 10.03
CA GLU A 256 8.36 35.83 8.78
C GLU A 256 8.80 36.66 7.56
N GLN A 257 8.47 37.96 7.54
CA GLN A 257 8.87 38.85 6.44
C GLN A 257 10.39 39.04 6.36
N ASN A 258 11.05 39.28 7.49
CA ASN A 258 12.49 39.48 7.55
C ASN A 258 13.26 38.23 7.06
N ALA A 259 12.75 37.03 7.35
CA ALA A 259 13.34 35.78 6.87
C ALA A 259 13.21 35.62 5.33
N VAL A 260 12.09 36.06 4.75
CA VAL A 260 11.88 36.02 3.29
C VAL A 260 12.82 37.01 2.59
N ASP A 261 13.01 38.21 3.16
CA ASP A 261 13.89 39.24 2.60
C ASP A 261 15.38 38.84 2.66
N GLU A 262 15.83 38.17 3.73
CA GLU A 262 17.20 37.62 3.80
C GLU A 262 17.45 36.53 2.74
N VAL A 263 16.48 35.63 2.54
CA VAL A 263 16.58 34.59 1.50
C VAL A 263 16.60 35.21 0.10
N ALA A 264 15.80 36.24 -0.15
CA ALA A 264 15.81 36.96 -1.42
C ALA A 264 17.15 37.65 -1.70
N ALA A 265 17.80 38.23 -0.68
CA ALA A 265 19.12 38.84 -0.80
C ALA A 265 20.23 37.82 -1.13
N LEU A 266 20.14 36.59 -0.59
CA LEU A 266 21.08 35.51 -0.90
C LEU A 266 20.91 34.97 -2.32
N LEU A 267 19.69 35.01 -2.87
CA LEU A 267 19.38 34.53 -4.22
C LEU A 267 19.60 35.59 -5.31
N GLY A 268 19.57 36.88 -4.96
CA GLY A 268 19.76 38.01 -5.90
C GLY A 268 21.20 38.39 -6.22
N GLY A 269 22.19 37.78 -5.54
CA GLY A 269 23.61 38.11 -5.64
C GLY A 269 24.41 37.27 -6.64
N LYS A 270 23.90 37.02 -7.85
CA LYS A 270 24.69 36.52 -8.99
C LYS A 270 24.11 37.05 -10.30
N SER A 271 24.57 38.22 -10.70
CA SER A 271 24.61 38.61 -12.11
C SER A 271 25.83 39.48 -12.37
#